data_AF-A0A7C3WTM0-F1
#
_entry.id   AF-A0A7C3WTM0-F1
#
_cell.length_a   1.000
_cell.length_b   1.000
_cell.length_c   1.000
_cell.angle_alpha   90.00
_cell.angle_beta   90.00
_cell.angle_gamma   90.00
#
_symmetry.space_group_name_H-M   'P 1'
#
loop_
_entity.id
_entity.type
_entity.pdbx_description
1 polymer ?
#
loop_
_entity_poly.entity_id
_entity_poly.type
_entity_poly.pdbx_seq_one_letter_code
_entity_poly.pdbx_strand_id
1 'polypeptide(L)'
;MFTDKPDRILYRAAFKMDRRYGERVYCDVSGTGRMEEFVGAYVFPVLIYLNMSTFVTALGNGTYQVRVRDSFTSSDPRSWIDVIEFRFKGVQLVSYTWMPDYANGPVEVGEEKLVWRNHNELEAPDYYIFTLRVPDFRFEGVPPEVSAVIREAVLAGAELTVVVENIGLASGYALIWVRGEGVDQARKVFLNPEERRTVVFPYVPPGSYTVVLISGSVVLDERSVLPGALATPQQDARKRLPPLLPILALLVLAAVALIVYMSRRRWKKETTVVTQMGV
;
A
#
# COMPACT_ATOMS: atom_id res chain seq x y z
N MET A 1 4.30 12.23 -2.35
CA MET A 1 4.27 12.95 -1.05
C MET A 1 4.34 12.07 0.18
N PHE A 2 3.50 11.03 0.35
CA PHE A 2 3.42 10.28 1.64
C PHE A 2 3.82 8.80 1.55
N THR A 3 4.39 8.34 0.44
CA THR A 3 4.90 6.97 0.26
C THR A 3 5.72 6.93 -1.03
N ASP A 4 6.65 5.98 -1.13
CA ASP A 4 7.37 5.69 -2.38
C ASP A 4 6.57 4.74 -3.28
N LYS A 5 5.50 4.12 -2.77
CA LYS A 5 4.65 3.15 -3.48
C LYS A 5 3.18 3.55 -3.41
N PRO A 6 2.73 4.48 -4.27
CA PRO A 6 1.36 5.02 -4.23
C PRO A 6 0.27 3.96 -4.45
N ASP A 7 0.58 2.89 -5.17
CA ASP A 7 -0.29 1.73 -5.41
C ASP A 7 -0.60 0.93 -4.14
N ARG A 8 0.17 1.15 -3.06
CA ARG A 8 0.10 0.37 -1.81
C ARG A 8 -0.45 1.15 -0.62
N ILE A 9 -0.73 2.43 -0.77
CA ILE A 9 -1.35 3.23 0.29
C ILE A 9 -2.84 3.38 0.02
N LEU A 10 -3.65 3.23 1.07
CA LEU A 10 -5.06 3.55 0.96
C LEU A 10 -5.22 5.07 0.90
N TYR A 11 -6.01 5.54 -0.05
CA TYR A 11 -6.41 6.92 -0.17
C TYR A 11 -7.84 7.04 -0.66
N ARG A 12 -8.48 8.16 -0.33
CA ARG A 12 -9.80 8.53 -0.83
C ARG A 12 -9.71 9.93 -1.40
N ALA A 13 -9.72 10.00 -2.73
CA ALA A 13 -9.86 11.26 -3.43
C ALA A 13 -11.34 11.66 -3.47
N ALA A 14 -11.64 12.92 -3.15
CA ALA A 14 -12.98 13.43 -3.43
C ALA A 14 -13.11 13.66 -4.93
N PHE A 15 -14.00 12.95 -5.61
CA PHE A 15 -14.20 13.11 -7.05
C PHE A 15 -14.73 14.48 -7.47
N LYS A 16 -15.16 15.33 -6.52
CA LYS A 16 -15.66 16.67 -6.77
C LYS A 16 -14.64 17.72 -6.38
N MET A 17 -14.16 18.46 -7.37
CA MET A 17 -13.40 19.69 -7.20
C MET A 17 -14.35 20.81 -6.74
N ASP A 18 -13.95 21.56 -5.73
CA ASP A 18 -14.73 22.66 -5.16
C ASP A 18 -14.14 24.01 -5.59
N ARG A 19 -14.99 24.94 -6.02
CA ARG A 19 -14.53 26.29 -6.39
C ARG A 19 -14.72 27.21 -5.18
N ARG A 20 -13.62 27.69 -4.62
CA ARG A 20 -13.59 28.52 -3.43
C ARG A 20 -13.12 29.92 -3.76
N TYR A 21 -14.05 30.85 -3.82
CA TYR A 21 -13.76 32.24 -4.16
C TYR A 21 -13.03 33.03 -3.07
N GLY A 22 -13.07 32.59 -1.81
CA GLY A 22 -12.39 33.27 -0.69
C GLY A 22 -11.02 32.67 -0.35
N GLU A 23 -10.59 31.62 -1.06
CA GLU A 23 -9.29 31.00 -0.83
C GLU A 23 -8.18 31.89 -1.40
N ARG A 24 -7.09 32.06 -0.66
CA ARG A 24 -5.92 32.82 -1.12
C ARG A 24 -4.84 31.86 -1.57
N VAL A 25 -4.38 32.02 -2.81
CA VAL A 25 -3.33 31.21 -3.40
C VAL A 25 -2.19 32.11 -3.85
N TYR A 26 -0.96 31.64 -3.72
CA TYR A 26 0.21 32.37 -4.16
C TYR A 26 0.79 31.70 -5.40
N CYS A 27 1.09 32.49 -6.43
CA CYS A 27 1.68 31.97 -7.66
C CYS A 27 2.56 33.05 -8.31
N ASP A 28 3.66 32.63 -8.93
CA ASP A 28 4.43 33.48 -9.83
C ASP A 28 4.01 33.19 -11.27
N VAL A 29 2.89 33.80 -11.66
CA VAL A 29 2.32 33.67 -13.01
C VAL A 29 3.26 34.28 -14.08
N SER A 30 4.16 35.17 -13.65
CA SER A 30 5.04 35.95 -14.52
C SER A 30 6.41 35.29 -14.76
N GLY A 31 6.78 34.27 -13.97
CA GLY A 31 8.11 33.66 -13.98
C GLY A 31 9.23 34.63 -13.58
N THR A 32 8.93 35.63 -12.73
CA THR A 32 9.89 36.67 -12.30
C THR A 32 10.56 36.35 -10.96
N GLY A 33 10.25 35.20 -10.36
CA GLY A 33 10.68 34.78 -9.02
C GLY A 33 9.87 35.45 -7.90
N ARG A 34 8.75 36.11 -8.21
CA ARG A 34 7.94 36.85 -7.24
C ARG A 34 6.56 36.23 -7.07
N MET A 35 6.23 35.83 -5.85
CA MET A 35 4.90 35.34 -5.53
C MET A 35 3.89 36.46 -5.40
N GLU A 36 2.83 36.39 -6.21
CA GLU A 36 1.66 37.26 -6.12
C GLU A 36 0.49 36.51 -5.48
N GLU A 37 -0.30 37.21 -4.67
CA GLU A 37 -1.51 36.68 -4.04
C GLU A 37 -2.70 36.78 -5.00
N PHE A 38 -3.40 35.67 -5.21
CA PHE A 38 -4.65 35.59 -5.97
C PHE A 38 -5.78 35.15 -5.06
N VAL A 39 -6.98 35.64 -5.38
CA VAL A 39 -8.22 35.32 -4.67
C VAL A 39 -9.06 34.39 -5.53
N GLY A 40 -9.35 33.21 -5.00
CA GLY A 40 -10.07 32.16 -5.68
C GLY A 40 -9.21 30.94 -5.97
N ALA A 41 -9.73 29.74 -5.68
CA ALA A 41 -9.05 28.48 -5.97
C ALA A 41 -10.04 27.39 -6.38
N TYR A 42 -9.53 26.41 -7.13
CA TYR A 42 -10.16 25.10 -7.26
C TYR A 42 -9.46 24.14 -6.30
N VAL A 43 -10.23 23.53 -5.39
CA VAL A 43 -9.71 22.67 -4.32
C VAL A 43 -10.12 21.23 -4.56
N PHE A 44 -9.14 20.33 -4.51
CA PHE A 44 -9.34 18.89 -4.64
C PHE A 44 -8.81 18.17 -3.40
N PRO A 45 -9.68 17.76 -2.46
CA PRO A 45 -9.22 17.11 -1.23
C PRO A 45 -8.93 15.63 -1.45
N VAL A 46 -7.78 15.19 -0.91
CA VAL A 46 -7.36 13.79 -0.88
C VAL A 46 -7.11 13.38 0.56
N LEU A 47 -7.77 12.32 1.00
CA LEU A 47 -7.55 11.69 2.31
C LEU A 47 -6.56 10.54 2.13
N ILE A 48 -5.55 10.47 2.98
CA ILE A 48 -4.48 9.47 2.89
C ILE A 48 -4.34 8.77 4.24
N TYR A 49 -4.30 7.44 4.23
CA TYR A 49 -4.16 6.62 5.43
C TYR A 49 -2.67 6.43 5.76
N LEU A 50 -2.17 7.22 6.70
CA LEU A 50 -0.76 7.27 7.06
C LEU A 50 -0.26 6.05 7.87
N ASN A 51 -1.16 5.26 8.44
CA ASN A 51 -0.81 4.07 9.24
C ASN A 51 -0.11 2.97 8.43
N MET A 52 -0.22 3.03 7.10
CA MET A 52 0.37 2.09 6.15
C MET A 52 1.52 2.71 5.34
N SER A 53 1.94 3.92 5.68
CA SER A 53 2.91 4.70 4.92
C SER A 53 4.36 4.33 5.27
N THR A 54 5.24 4.25 4.26
CA THR A 54 6.71 4.16 4.46
C THR A 54 7.33 5.44 5.03
N PHE A 55 6.56 6.53 5.09
CA PHE A 55 7.01 7.83 5.57
C PHE A 55 6.58 8.10 7.00
N VAL A 56 5.87 7.17 7.64
CA VAL A 56 5.61 7.19 9.07
C VAL A 56 6.52 6.19 9.76
N THR A 57 7.16 6.63 10.83
CA THR A 57 8.01 5.79 11.69
C THR A 57 7.59 5.97 13.14
N ALA A 58 7.25 4.87 13.81
CA ALA A 58 6.93 4.91 15.23
C ALA A 58 8.20 5.18 16.05
N LEU A 59 8.14 6.19 16.93
CA LEU A 59 9.22 6.52 17.87
C LEU A 59 8.93 5.99 19.29
N GLY A 60 7.74 5.42 19.51
CA GLY A 60 7.26 4.95 20.80
C GLY A 60 6.36 5.96 21.53
N ASN A 61 5.64 5.50 22.55
CA ASN A 61 4.81 6.33 23.43
C ASN A 61 3.80 7.24 22.69
N GLY A 62 3.16 6.72 21.63
CA GLY A 62 2.22 7.48 20.79
C GLY A 62 2.85 8.61 19.97
N THR A 63 4.17 8.59 19.81
CA THR A 63 4.93 9.57 19.03
C THR A 63 5.39 8.95 17.72
N TYR A 64 5.26 9.70 16.64
CA TYR A 64 5.53 9.26 15.28
C TYR A 64 6.33 10.34 14.55
N GLN A 65 7.33 9.91 13.80
CA GLN A 65 7.95 10.76 12.78
C GLN A 65 7.15 10.60 11.49
N VAL A 66 6.69 11.70 10.93
CA VAL A 66 5.97 11.76 9.65
C VAL A 66 6.81 12.58 8.68
N ARG A 67 7.21 11.96 7.57
CA ARG A 67 7.91 12.63 6.48
C ARG A 67 6.91 12.95 5.37
N VAL A 68 7.08 14.10 4.74
CA VAL A 68 6.33 14.52 3.56
C VAL A 68 7.34 14.92 2.51
N ARG A 69 7.31 14.25 1.36
CA ARG A 69 8.20 14.52 0.24
C ARG A 69 7.54 15.50 -0.73
N ASP A 70 8.24 16.57 -1.07
CA ASP A 70 7.91 17.33 -2.26
C ASP A 70 8.35 16.52 -3.50
N SER A 71 7.37 16.05 -4.26
CA SER A 71 7.63 15.10 -5.36
C SER A 71 8.11 15.80 -6.62
N PHE A 72 7.85 17.10 -6.78
CA PHE A 72 8.31 17.84 -7.96
C PHE A 72 9.71 18.40 -7.73
N THR A 73 9.94 19.01 -6.56
CA THR A 73 11.29 19.47 -6.17
C THR A 73 12.29 18.32 -6.17
N SER A 74 11.91 17.16 -5.63
CA SER A 74 12.81 16.00 -5.64
C SER A 74 13.04 15.32 -7.01
N SER A 75 12.40 15.77 -8.11
CA SER A 75 12.49 15.09 -9.41
C SER A 75 12.77 15.97 -10.64
N ASP A 76 12.39 17.25 -10.66
CA ASP A 76 12.74 18.19 -11.75
C ASP A 76 13.11 19.58 -11.16
N PRO A 77 14.38 20.01 -11.26
CA PRO A 77 14.86 21.26 -10.68
C PRO A 77 14.31 22.54 -11.34
N ARG A 78 13.48 22.41 -12.38
CA ARG A 78 12.74 23.52 -13.00
C ARG A 78 11.32 23.67 -12.43
N SER A 79 11.05 22.97 -11.32
CA SER A 79 9.76 22.99 -10.65
C SER A 79 9.38 24.38 -10.15
N TRP A 80 8.10 24.50 -9.85
CA TRP A 80 7.32 25.70 -9.59
C TRP A 80 7.52 26.19 -8.17
N ILE A 81 7.27 27.47 -8.00
CA ILE A 81 7.30 28.16 -6.71
C ILE A 81 6.19 27.61 -5.82
N ASP A 82 6.55 27.04 -4.67
CA ASP A 82 5.57 26.32 -3.83
C ASP A 82 5.30 27.06 -2.52
N VAL A 83 4.00 27.18 -2.19
CA VAL A 83 3.55 27.57 -0.86
C VAL A 83 2.91 26.36 -0.23
N ILE A 84 3.66 25.75 0.69
CA ILE A 84 3.23 24.56 1.39
C ILE A 84 2.86 24.93 2.81
N GLU A 85 1.59 24.69 3.14
CA GLU A 85 1.04 24.89 4.47
C GLU A 85 0.72 23.56 5.13
N PHE A 86 1.30 23.33 6.30
CA PHE A 86 1.00 22.18 7.15
C PHE A 86 0.14 22.62 8.32
N ARG A 87 -1.03 21.99 8.48
CA ARG A 87 -1.92 22.19 9.62
C ARG A 87 -2.06 20.91 10.45
N PHE A 88 -1.91 21.04 11.75
CA PHE A 88 -1.90 19.91 12.70
C PHE A 88 -3.19 19.93 13.53
N LYS A 89 -4.23 19.23 13.03
CA LYS A 89 -5.53 19.15 13.72
C LYS A 89 -5.71 17.80 14.40
N GLY A 90 -6.03 17.82 15.69
CA GLY A 90 -6.22 16.59 16.49
C GLY A 90 -4.93 15.84 16.80
N VAL A 91 -3.77 16.47 16.55
CA VAL A 91 -2.43 15.94 16.82
C VAL A 91 -1.56 17.07 17.37
N GLN A 92 -0.56 16.72 18.18
CA GLN A 92 0.39 17.70 18.72
C GLN A 92 1.69 17.66 17.92
N LEU A 93 2.11 18.79 17.37
CA LEU A 93 3.43 18.97 16.80
C LEU A 93 4.46 19.06 17.95
N VAL A 94 5.36 18.09 18.04
CA VAL A 94 6.43 18.05 19.06
C VAL A 94 7.68 18.77 18.55
N SER A 95 8.07 18.50 17.31
CA SER A 95 9.18 19.16 16.64
C SER A 95 9.06 19.02 15.12
N TYR A 96 9.81 19.83 14.39
CA TYR A 96 9.91 19.75 12.95
C TYR A 96 11.35 19.98 12.49
N THR A 97 11.69 19.39 11.37
CA THR A 97 12.94 19.58 10.63
C THR A 97 12.67 19.38 9.14
N TRP A 98 13.66 19.60 8.30
CA TRP A 98 13.54 19.44 6.87
C TRP A 98 14.87 18.99 6.28
N MET A 99 14.82 18.50 5.05
CA MET A 99 16.01 18.12 4.29
C MET A 99 15.88 18.61 2.86
N PRO A 100 16.99 19.04 2.24
CA PRO A 100 18.33 19.17 2.83
C PRO A 100 18.43 20.36 3.81
N ASP A 101 19.47 20.38 4.64
CA ASP A 101 19.67 21.38 5.71
C ASP A 101 19.98 22.79 5.19
N TYR A 102 20.48 22.90 3.96
CA TYR A 102 20.70 24.18 3.29
C TYR A 102 19.40 24.83 2.77
N ALA A 103 18.30 24.09 2.68
CA ALA A 103 17.02 24.62 2.23
C ALA A 103 16.40 25.55 3.29
N ASN A 104 15.48 26.42 2.86
CA ASN A 104 14.86 27.39 3.76
C ASN A 104 13.91 26.72 4.76
N GLY A 105 13.89 27.26 5.98
CA GLY A 105 12.91 26.93 7.00
C GLY A 105 11.55 27.59 6.77
N PRO A 106 10.57 27.31 7.65
CA PRO A 106 9.24 27.89 7.54
C PRO A 106 9.28 29.41 7.77
N VAL A 107 8.54 30.15 6.95
CA VAL A 107 8.37 31.61 7.07
C VAL A 107 7.32 31.99 8.11
N GLU A 108 6.42 31.06 8.45
CA GLU A 108 5.45 31.21 9.54
C GLU A 108 5.48 29.96 10.43
N VAL A 109 5.61 30.20 11.74
CA VAL A 109 5.61 29.15 12.78
C VAL A 109 4.53 29.47 13.81
N GLY A 110 3.54 28.60 13.92
CA GLY A 110 2.51 28.62 14.96
C GLY A 110 2.34 27.23 15.58
N GLU A 111 1.59 27.16 16.67
CA GLU A 111 1.40 25.90 17.43
C GLU A 111 0.76 24.78 16.60
N GLU A 112 -0.17 25.14 15.70
CA GLU A 112 -0.90 24.18 14.85
C GLU A 112 -0.64 24.38 13.35
N LYS A 113 0.31 25.25 13.00
CA LYS A 113 0.50 25.71 11.60
C LYS A 113 1.98 25.97 11.31
N LEU A 114 2.45 25.46 10.18
CA LEU A 114 3.73 25.83 9.59
C LEU A 114 3.53 26.20 8.11
N VAL A 115 4.24 27.22 7.63
CA VAL A 115 4.19 27.64 6.21
C VAL A 115 5.58 27.77 5.65
N TRP A 116 5.81 27.15 4.51
CA TRP A 116 6.96 27.41 3.64
C TRP A 116 6.50 28.22 2.43
N ARG A 117 7.34 29.16 2.00
CA ARG A 117 7.20 29.88 0.74
C ARG A 117 8.57 29.86 0.06
N ASN A 118 8.72 28.99 -0.92
CA ASN A 118 10.01 28.74 -1.57
C ASN A 118 9.99 29.39 -2.95
N HIS A 119 10.90 30.32 -3.24
CA HIS A 119 10.91 31.09 -4.50
C HIS A 119 11.58 30.36 -5.66
N ASN A 120 12.31 29.30 -5.35
CA ASN A 120 13.01 28.44 -6.29
C ASN A 120 13.33 27.09 -5.61
N GLU A 121 13.84 26.17 -6.42
CA GLU A 121 14.18 24.81 -6.01
C GLU A 121 15.20 24.74 -4.86
N LEU A 122 16.27 25.53 -4.90
CA LEU A 122 17.33 25.46 -3.90
C LEU A 122 16.84 25.90 -2.52
N GLU A 123 15.81 26.74 -2.49
CA GLU A 123 15.15 27.17 -1.26
C GLU A 123 14.18 26.12 -0.73
N ALA A 124 13.66 25.23 -1.57
CA ALA A 124 12.61 24.28 -1.21
C ALA A 124 13.18 23.00 -0.57
N PRO A 125 12.65 22.57 0.58
CA PRO A 125 12.96 21.24 1.10
C PRO A 125 12.44 20.11 0.20
N ASP A 126 13.28 19.10 -0.01
CA ASP A 126 12.85 17.81 -0.56
C ASP A 126 11.91 17.06 0.39
N TYR A 127 12.20 17.17 1.69
CA TYR A 127 11.45 16.51 2.74
C TYR A 127 11.12 17.47 3.88
N TYR A 128 9.86 17.48 4.28
CA TYR A 128 9.36 18.07 5.51
C TYR A 128 9.17 16.95 6.53
N ILE A 129 9.77 17.09 7.71
CA ILE A 129 9.84 16.02 8.70
C ILE A 129 9.24 16.52 10.01
N PHE A 130 8.18 15.87 10.47
CA PHE A 130 7.45 16.25 11.66
C PHE A 130 7.50 15.15 12.70
N THR A 131 7.83 15.49 13.94
CA THR A 131 7.61 14.63 15.10
C THR A 131 6.26 14.99 15.67
N LEU A 132 5.30 14.07 15.59
CA LEU A 132 3.94 14.28 16.02
C LEU A 132 3.61 13.33 17.17
N ARG A 133 2.96 13.84 18.21
CA ARG A 133 2.24 13.02 19.18
C ARG A 133 0.80 12.86 18.68
N VAL A 134 0.46 11.62 18.38
CA VAL A 134 -0.83 11.23 17.79
C VAL A 134 -1.48 10.21 18.72
N PRO A 135 -2.32 10.64 19.67
CA PRO A 135 -3.02 9.72 20.55
C PRO A 135 -3.91 8.78 19.72
N ASP A 136 -4.02 7.52 20.15
CA ASP A 136 -4.86 6.48 19.56
C ASP A 136 -4.56 6.07 18.11
N PHE A 137 -3.57 6.69 17.45
CA PHE A 137 -3.10 6.22 16.15
C PHE A 137 -2.35 4.90 16.28
N ARG A 138 -2.81 3.91 15.51
CA ARG A 138 -2.17 2.60 15.42
C ARG A 138 -1.42 2.51 14.10
N PHE A 139 -0.10 2.46 14.19
CA PHE A 139 0.74 2.19 13.04
C PHE A 139 0.63 0.71 12.68
N GLU A 140 0.08 0.41 11.49
CA GLU A 140 -0.05 -0.96 10.98
C GLU A 140 1.19 -1.41 10.23
N GLY A 141 2.05 -0.44 9.88
CA GLY A 141 3.29 -0.69 9.18
C GLY A 141 3.11 -0.78 7.66
N VAL A 142 4.22 -0.94 6.96
CA VAL A 142 4.24 -0.92 5.50
C VAL A 142 3.60 -2.21 4.98
N PRO A 143 2.54 -2.13 4.17
CA PRO A 143 1.91 -3.31 3.61
C PRO A 143 2.92 -4.13 2.81
N PRO A 144 2.77 -5.47 2.83
CA PRO A 144 3.74 -6.37 2.23
C PRO A 144 3.80 -6.13 0.72
N GLU A 145 5.01 -6.25 0.17
CA GLU A 145 5.25 -6.07 -1.25
C GLU A 145 4.79 -7.25 -2.09
N VAL A 146 4.82 -8.44 -1.49
CA VAL A 146 4.50 -9.73 -2.08
C VAL A 146 3.73 -10.56 -1.06
N SER A 147 2.96 -11.52 -1.55
CA SER A 147 2.37 -12.56 -0.71
C SER A 147 3.14 -13.85 -0.96
N ALA A 148 3.97 -14.28 -0.02
CA ALA A 148 4.86 -15.40 -0.21
C ALA A 148 4.84 -16.37 0.98
N VAL A 149 5.21 -17.62 0.73
CA VAL A 149 5.23 -18.70 1.73
C VAL A 149 6.54 -19.48 1.68
N ILE A 150 6.92 -20.11 2.79
CA ILE A 150 8.07 -21.01 2.88
C ILE A 150 7.60 -22.42 2.51
N ARG A 151 7.89 -22.86 1.30
CA ARG A 151 7.56 -24.23 0.86
C ARG A 151 8.45 -25.27 1.52
N GLU A 152 9.72 -24.93 1.71
CA GLU A 152 10.73 -25.85 2.23
C GLU A 152 11.81 -25.10 3.00
N ALA A 153 12.28 -25.69 4.08
CA ALA A 153 13.44 -25.21 4.83
C ALA A 153 14.16 -26.43 5.38
N VAL A 154 15.36 -26.71 4.86
CA VAL A 154 16.12 -27.94 5.14
C VAL A 154 17.54 -27.56 5.54
N LEU A 155 17.95 -27.99 6.72
CA LEU A 155 19.32 -27.87 7.20
C LEU A 155 20.08 -29.18 6.91
N ALA A 156 21.07 -29.09 6.03
CA ALA A 156 21.94 -30.20 5.66
C ALA A 156 23.39 -29.86 6.02
N GLY A 157 23.93 -30.51 7.06
CA GLY A 157 25.26 -30.17 7.59
C GLY A 157 25.27 -28.74 8.13
N ALA A 158 26.07 -27.87 7.50
CA ALA A 158 26.19 -26.45 7.87
C ALA A 158 25.49 -25.50 6.88
N GLU A 159 24.63 -26.04 6.01
CA GLU A 159 23.95 -25.28 4.96
C GLU A 159 22.43 -25.37 5.13
N LEU A 160 21.78 -24.22 5.27
CA LEU A 160 20.33 -24.12 5.33
C LEU A 160 19.80 -23.69 3.95
N THR A 161 19.06 -24.58 3.31
CA THR A 161 18.35 -24.29 2.06
C THR A 161 16.90 -23.95 2.36
N VAL A 162 16.45 -22.78 1.92
CA VAL A 162 15.07 -22.31 2.07
C VAL A 162 14.47 -22.10 0.68
N VAL A 163 13.34 -22.72 0.41
CA VAL A 163 12.57 -22.51 -0.82
C VAL A 163 11.32 -21.71 -0.50
N VAL A 164 11.23 -20.53 -1.11
CA VAL A 164 10.10 -19.62 -0.96
C VAL A 164 9.34 -19.53 -2.28
N GLU A 165 8.05 -19.23 -2.20
CA GLU A 165 7.19 -19.07 -3.36
C GLU A 165 6.29 -17.85 -3.18
N ASN A 166 6.23 -16.98 -4.18
CA ASN A 166 5.25 -15.89 -4.23
C ASN A 166 3.92 -16.42 -4.75
N ILE A 167 2.93 -16.49 -3.87
CA ILE A 167 1.56 -16.92 -4.17
C ILE A 167 0.65 -15.75 -4.56
N GLY A 168 1.20 -14.53 -4.59
CA GLY A 168 0.50 -13.32 -4.99
C GLY A 168 0.68 -12.98 -6.47
N LEU A 169 -0.08 -11.97 -6.93
CA LEU A 169 -0.04 -11.46 -8.30
C LEU A 169 0.96 -10.30 -8.49
N ALA A 170 1.56 -9.81 -7.40
CA ALA A 170 2.48 -8.69 -7.42
C ALA A 170 3.93 -9.14 -7.24
N SER A 171 4.86 -8.52 -7.96
CA SER A 171 6.30 -8.68 -7.72
C SER A 171 6.78 -7.79 -6.57
N GLY A 172 7.87 -8.18 -5.94
CA GLY A 172 8.52 -7.36 -4.92
C GLY A 172 9.54 -8.10 -4.11
N TYR A 173 10.02 -7.44 -3.06
CA TYR A 173 11.04 -8.01 -2.19
C TYR A 173 10.44 -8.69 -0.95
N ALA A 174 11.07 -9.81 -0.57
CA ALA A 174 10.90 -10.46 0.72
C ALA A 174 12.27 -10.60 1.40
N LEU A 175 12.28 -10.61 2.73
CA LEU A 175 13.44 -10.92 3.56
C LEU A 175 13.22 -12.31 4.18
N ILE A 176 14.20 -13.19 4.01
CA ILE A 176 14.26 -14.46 4.74
C ILE A 176 15.21 -14.22 5.91
N TRP A 177 14.73 -14.41 7.13
CA TRP A 177 15.49 -14.20 8.37
C TRP A 177 15.60 -15.50 9.15
N VAL A 178 16.82 -15.95 9.41
CA VAL A 178 17.14 -17.17 10.15
C VAL A 178 17.65 -16.76 11.52
N ARG A 179 16.95 -17.19 12.58
CA ARG A 179 17.29 -16.85 13.97
C ARG A 179 17.24 -18.08 14.87
N GLY A 180 18.19 -18.18 15.80
CA GLY A 180 18.26 -19.24 16.80
C GLY A 180 19.69 -19.64 17.12
N GLU A 181 19.94 -20.13 18.34
CA GLU A 181 21.23 -20.70 18.76
C GLU A 181 22.48 -19.86 18.38
N GLY A 182 22.38 -18.53 18.51
CA GLY A 182 23.47 -17.60 18.18
C GLY A 182 23.64 -17.28 16.70
N VAL A 183 22.82 -17.86 15.81
CA VAL A 183 22.70 -17.49 14.40
C VAL A 183 21.66 -16.40 14.24
N ASP A 184 22.05 -15.31 13.59
CA ASP A 184 21.19 -14.22 13.14
C ASP A 184 21.63 -13.81 11.74
N GLN A 185 20.96 -14.35 10.71
CA GLN A 185 21.30 -14.09 9.31
C GLN A 185 20.05 -13.75 8.52
N ALA A 186 20.12 -12.75 7.64
CA ALA A 186 19.02 -12.38 6.78
C ALA A 186 19.45 -12.22 5.32
N ARG A 187 18.56 -12.60 4.38
CA ARG A 187 18.77 -12.41 2.93
C ARG A 187 17.53 -11.81 2.28
N LYS A 188 17.75 -10.75 1.50
CA LYS A 188 16.70 -10.10 0.70
C LYS A 188 16.61 -10.77 -0.67
N VAL A 189 15.40 -11.08 -1.11
CA VAL A 189 15.12 -11.82 -2.35
C VAL A 189 14.02 -11.07 -3.10
N PHE A 190 14.16 -10.95 -4.42
CA PHE A 190 13.08 -10.47 -5.28
C PHE A 190 12.30 -11.67 -5.82
N LEU A 191 10.97 -11.59 -5.78
CA LEU A 191 10.08 -12.63 -6.28
C LEU A 191 9.10 -12.01 -7.28
N ASN A 192 9.05 -12.57 -8.48
CA ASN A 192 7.97 -12.34 -9.45
C ASN A 192 6.70 -13.10 -9.03
N PRO A 193 5.54 -12.82 -9.64
CA PRO A 193 4.30 -13.54 -9.34
C PRO A 193 4.48 -15.02 -9.67
N GLU A 194 4.02 -15.90 -8.80
CA GLU A 194 4.12 -17.36 -8.94
C GLU A 194 5.56 -17.89 -9.00
N GLU A 195 6.57 -17.05 -8.74
CA GLU A 195 7.97 -17.48 -8.74
C GLU A 195 8.28 -18.30 -7.49
N ARG A 196 8.89 -19.47 -7.71
CA ARG A 196 9.52 -20.28 -6.67
C ARG A 196 11.03 -20.09 -6.73
N ARG A 197 11.63 -19.74 -5.59
CA ARG A 197 13.05 -19.42 -5.49
C ARG A 197 13.73 -20.13 -4.32
N THR A 198 14.88 -20.71 -4.59
CA THR A 198 15.75 -21.33 -3.59
C THR A 198 16.79 -20.33 -3.10
N VAL A 199 16.93 -20.22 -1.79
CA VAL A 199 17.90 -19.35 -1.12
C VAL A 199 18.69 -20.18 -0.12
N VAL A 200 20.01 -20.09 -0.23
CA VAL A 200 20.94 -20.86 0.59
C VAL A 200 21.58 -19.93 1.63
N PHE A 201 21.59 -20.35 2.88
CA PHE A 201 22.33 -19.72 3.98
C PHE A 201 23.53 -20.61 4.34
N PRO A 202 24.75 -20.20 3.98
CA PRO A 202 25.94 -20.94 4.36
C PRO A 202 26.27 -20.71 5.84
N TYR A 203 27.02 -21.63 6.43
CA TYR A 203 27.53 -21.54 7.80
C TYR A 203 26.44 -21.42 8.87
N VAL A 204 25.34 -22.15 8.70
CA VAL A 204 24.33 -22.36 9.75
C VAL A 204 24.65 -23.71 10.40
N PRO A 205 25.24 -23.75 11.61
CA PRO A 205 25.61 -25.01 12.25
C PRO A 205 24.40 -25.96 12.42
N PRO A 206 24.61 -27.26 12.65
CA PRO A 206 23.51 -28.15 13.06
C PRO A 206 22.87 -27.66 14.37
N GLY A 207 21.57 -27.42 14.34
CA GLY A 207 20.85 -26.81 15.47
C GLY A 207 19.36 -26.62 15.18
N SER A 208 18.63 -26.03 16.11
CA SER A 208 17.23 -25.65 15.93
C SER A 208 17.08 -24.17 15.61
N TYR A 209 16.46 -23.87 14.48
CA TYR A 209 16.33 -22.49 13.99
C TYR A 209 14.89 -22.16 13.62
N THR A 210 14.57 -20.87 13.66
CA THR A 210 13.34 -20.33 13.10
C THR A 210 13.69 -19.55 11.84
N VAL A 211 13.06 -19.93 10.72
CA VAL A 211 13.10 -19.19 9.47
C VAL A 211 11.83 -18.37 9.36
N VAL A 212 11.98 -17.05 9.29
CA VAL A 212 10.89 -16.09 9.17
C VAL A 212 10.94 -15.46 7.79
N LEU A 213 9.83 -15.47 7.07
CA LEU A 213 9.65 -14.78 5.80
C LEU A 213 8.91 -13.48 6.03
N ILE A 214 9.48 -12.36 5.62
CA ILE A 214 8.99 -11.01 5.92
C ILE A 214 8.86 -10.22 4.63
N SER A 215 7.81 -9.39 4.49
CA SER A 215 7.74 -8.35 3.46
C SER A 215 7.15 -7.07 4.04
N GLY A 216 7.81 -5.94 3.81
CA GLY A 216 7.50 -4.70 4.53
C GLY A 216 7.72 -4.89 6.03
N SER A 217 6.69 -4.62 6.83
CA SER A 217 6.68 -4.87 8.29
C SER A 217 5.89 -6.12 8.68
N VAL A 218 5.46 -6.93 7.71
CA VAL A 218 4.57 -8.08 7.95
C VAL A 218 5.35 -9.38 7.82
N VAL A 219 5.23 -10.23 8.85
CA VAL A 219 5.64 -11.63 8.78
C VAL A 219 4.63 -12.37 7.90
N LEU A 220 5.12 -12.89 6.78
CA LEU A 220 4.32 -13.62 5.80
C LEU A 220 4.18 -15.10 6.17
N ASP A 221 5.25 -15.71 6.67
CA ASP A 221 5.29 -17.11 7.07
C ASP A 221 6.44 -17.34 8.07
N GLU A 222 6.36 -18.38 8.88
CA GLU A 222 7.37 -18.76 9.86
C GLU A 222 7.47 -20.29 9.96
N ARG A 223 8.70 -20.82 9.95
CA ARG A 223 8.96 -22.26 10.02
C ARG A 223 10.12 -22.59 10.95
N SER A 224 9.88 -23.52 11.87
CA SER A 224 10.95 -24.15 12.65
C SER A 224 11.68 -25.19 11.82
N VAL A 225 13.01 -25.17 11.88
CA VAL A 225 13.90 -26.13 11.23
C VAL A 225 14.64 -26.89 12.32
N LEU A 226 14.48 -28.21 12.32
CA LEU A 226 15.14 -29.12 13.24
C LEU A 226 16.31 -29.84 12.52
N PRO A 227 17.36 -30.24 13.25
CA PRO A 227 18.46 -30.98 12.66
C PRO A 227 17.98 -32.33 12.11
N GLY A 228 18.28 -32.61 10.84
CA GLY A 228 18.00 -33.90 10.20
C GLY A 228 16.54 -34.14 9.78
N ALA A 229 15.67 -33.12 9.85
CA ALA A 229 14.32 -33.24 9.31
C ALA A 229 14.35 -33.25 7.78
N LEU A 230 14.00 -34.39 7.17
CA LEU A 230 13.70 -34.45 5.73
C LEU A 230 12.52 -33.54 5.42
N ALA A 231 12.61 -32.83 4.29
CA ALA A 231 11.55 -31.96 3.79
C ALA A 231 10.20 -32.67 3.88
N THR A 232 9.29 -32.16 4.70
CA THR A 232 7.88 -32.53 4.60
C THR A 232 7.33 -31.68 3.46
N PRO A 233 7.07 -32.26 2.26
CA PRO A 233 6.42 -31.53 1.21
C PRO A 233 4.98 -31.35 1.69
N GLN A 234 4.55 -30.11 1.85
CA GLN A 234 3.13 -29.88 2.05
C GLN A 234 2.45 -30.21 0.72
N GLN A 235 1.81 -31.38 0.66
CA GLN A 235 0.75 -31.57 -0.31
C GLN A 235 -0.28 -30.49 -0.02
N ASP A 236 -0.39 -29.52 -0.94
CA ASP A 236 -1.46 -28.53 -0.91
C ASP A 236 -2.80 -29.28 -0.84
N ALA A 237 -3.36 -29.43 0.36
CA ALA A 237 -4.72 -29.92 0.58
C ALA A 237 -5.77 -28.88 0.16
N ARG A 238 -5.43 -28.04 -0.81
CA ARG A 238 -6.34 -27.18 -1.57
C ARG A 238 -6.28 -27.62 -3.03
N LYS A 239 -6.73 -28.85 -3.30
CA LYS A 239 -7.50 -29.05 -4.54
C LYS A 239 -8.67 -28.09 -4.45
N ARG A 240 -8.52 -26.90 -5.04
CA ARG A 240 -9.63 -26.00 -5.33
C ARG A 240 -10.61 -26.82 -6.16
N LEU A 241 -11.65 -27.35 -5.52
CA LEU A 241 -12.83 -27.78 -6.24
C LEU A 241 -13.24 -26.58 -7.12
N PRO A 242 -13.43 -26.75 -8.43
CA PRO A 242 -13.87 -25.66 -9.28
C PRO A 242 -15.16 -25.09 -8.66
N PRO A 243 -15.35 -23.76 -8.63
CA PRO A 243 -16.59 -23.18 -8.11
C PRO A 243 -17.71 -23.60 -9.07
N LEU A 244 -18.40 -24.69 -8.75
CA LEU A 244 -19.56 -25.18 -9.50
C LEU A 244 -20.80 -24.29 -9.27
N LEU A 245 -20.76 -23.42 -8.26
CA LEU A 245 -21.83 -22.50 -7.89
C LEU A 245 -22.23 -21.50 -9.00
N PRO A 246 -21.30 -20.77 -9.67
CA PRO A 246 -21.66 -19.90 -10.79
C PRO A 246 -22.23 -20.66 -12.00
N ILE A 247 -21.77 -21.87 -12.27
CA ILE A 247 -22.28 -22.71 -13.37
C ILE A 247 -23.72 -23.18 -13.06
N LEU A 248 -23.97 -23.59 -11.81
CA LEU A 248 -25.31 -23.98 -11.35
C LEU A 248 -26.28 -22.80 -11.41
N ALA A 249 -25.86 -21.59 -11.02
CA ALA A 249 -26.67 -20.39 -11.09
C ALA A 249 -27.06 -20.03 -12.54
N LEU A 250 -26.14 -20.19 -13.49
CA LEU A 250 -26.39 -19.98 -14.92
C LEU A 250 -27.40 -20.99 -15.49
N LEU A 251 -27.30 -22.27 -15.10
CA LEU A 251 -28.25 -23.30 -15.52
C LEU A 251 -29.66 -23.06 -14.96
N VAL A 252 -29.77 -22.62 -13.69
CA VAL A 252 -31.06 -22.26 -13.09
C VAL A 252 -31.68 -21.05 -13.78
N LEU A 253 -30.91 -20.00 -14.08
CA LEU A 253 -31.40 -18.84 -14.82
C LEU A 253 -31.87 -19.21 -16.23
N ALA A 254 -31.13 -20.07 -16.94
CA ALA A 254 -31.52 -20.54 -18.27
C ALA A 254 -32.83 -21.35 -18.23
N ALA A 255 -32.99 -22.23 -17.22
CA ALA A 255 -34.21 -23.00 -17.03
C ALA A 255 -35.42 -22.10 -16.71
N VAL A 256 -35.26 -21.09 -15.84
CA VAL A 256 -36.32 -20.13 -15.52
C VAL A 256 -36.70 -19.31 -16.76
N ALA A 257 -35.73 -18.83 -17.54
CA ALA A 257 -35.99 -18.11 -18.78
C ALA A 257 -36.74 -18.96 -19.80
N LEU A 258 -36.39 -20.25 -19.92
CA LEU A 258 -37.09 -21.19 -20.80
C LEU A 258 -38.54 -21.43 -20.35
N ILE A 259 -38.77 -21.60 -19.04
CA ILE A 259 -40.12 -21.76 -18.47
C ILE A 259 -40.98 -20.51 -18.75
N VAL A 260 -40.43 -19.31 -18.53
CA VAL A 260 -41.12 -18.04 -18.81
C VAL A 260 -41.40 -17.86 -20.31
N TYR A 261 -40.47 -18.24 -21.17
CA TYR A 261 -40.68 -18.20 -22.62
C TYR A 261 -41.80 -19.15 -23.06
N MET A 262 -41.79 -20.38 -22.54
CA MET A 262 -42.79 -21.40 -22.85
C MET A 262 -44.18 -21.04 -22.31
N SER A 263 -44.28 -20.44 -21.12
CA SER A 263 -45.55 -19.99 -20.55
C SER A 263 -46.16 -18.83 -21.35
N ARG A 264 -45.35 -17.84 -21.75
CA ARG A 264 -45.80 -16.74 -22.64
C ARG A 264 -46.25 -17.24 -24.00
N ARG A 265 -45.60 -18.28 -24.55
CA ARG A 265 -45.96 -18.87 -25.84
C ARG A 265 -47.25 -19.69 -25.76
N ARG A 266 -47.51 -20.37 -24.64
CA ARG A 266 -48.80 -21.05 -24.37
C ARG A 266 -49.95 -20.05 -24.27
N TRP A 267 -49.75 -18.94 -23.56
CA TRP A 267 -50.79 -17.92 -23.42
C TRP A 267 -51.19 -17.29 -24.75
N LYS A 268 -50.22 -16.99 -25.64
CA LYS A 268 -50.53 -16.52 -27.00
C LYS A 268 -51.34 -17.51 -27.83
N LYS A 269 -51.16 -18.83 -27.64
CA LYS A 269 -51.94 -19.84 -28.36
C LYS A 269 -53.37 -19.94 -27.84
N GLU A 270 -53.60 -19.82 -26.54
CA GLU A 270 -54.95 -19.85 -25.96
C GLU A 270 -55.77 -18.59 -26.30
N THR A 271 -55.15 -17.41 -26.33
CA THR A 271 -55.86 -16.17 -26.74
C THR A 271 -56.28 -16.22 -28.22
N THR A 272 -55.52 -16.89 -29.08
CA THR A 272 -55.86 -17.00 -30.52
C THR A 272 -57.02 -17.97 -30.77
N VAL A 273 -57.20 -19.00 -29.94
CA VAL A 273 -58.30 -19.99 -30.08
C VAL A 273 -59.63 -19.43 -29.57
N VAL A 274 -59.62 -18.61 -28.51
CA VAL A 274 -60.86 -18.01 -27.99
C VAL A 274 -61.43 -16.94 -28.93
N THR A 275 -60.60 -16.22 -29.69
CA THR A 275 -61.09 -15.25 -30.69
C THR A 275 -61.68 -15.89 -31.94
N GLN A 276 -61.38 -17.17 -32.23
CA GLN A 276 -61.94 -17.87 -33.40
C GLN A 276 -63.24 -18.66 -33.14
N MET A 277 -63.71 -18.77 -31.89
CA MET A 277 -64.99 -19.43 -31.57
C MET A 277 -66.11 -18.46 -31.16
N GLY A 278 -65.90 -17.16 -31.33
CA GLY A 278 -66.91 -16.12 -31.12
C GLY A 278 -67.27 -15.42 -32.42
N VAL A 279 -67.89 -16.16 -33.35
CA VAL A 279 -68.74 -15.64 -34.44
C VAL A 279 -69.99 -16.49 -34.47
#